data_AF-A0A1F6PE35-F1
#
_entry.id   AF-A0A1F6PE35-F1
#
_cell.length_a   1.000
_cell.length_b   1.000
_cell.length_c   1.000
_cell.angle_alpha   90.00
_cell.angle_beta   90.00
_cell.angle_gamma   90.00
#
_symmetry.space_group_name_H-M   'P 1'
#
loop_
_entity.id
_entity.type
_entity.pdbx_description
1 polymer ?
#
loop_
_entity_poly.entity_id
_entity_poly.type
_entity_poly.pdbx_seq_one_letter_code
_entity_poly.pdbx_strand_id
1 'polypeptide(L)'
;MKEKQNEVMQAQQLKEKIAKIKNKIVVLSGKGGVGKSTVAISIARALAKAGQRIGILDVDIHGPSIPNLLGIKDEKLTTINNSILPYVSGDNLLVISIGLLLDNSDQPVIWRGPAKMSMIKQFVQDVEWGELDYLVVDCPPGTGDEPLSIMQMLGEISGAVIVTTPQELALVDVRKSVNFCKMLHVPVAGVVENMSGFVCPDCNKTHYIFKSGGAEKMASEMGIPFLGKIPIDPRIVETGDSGTSFARHYEHTEAGRSIKNIITKIKEFTVDKKEKGEKIMRFAIPTENGVLCSHFGHCEQFTFIDVDDATKAIIKSEGITPPAHEPGVIPRWVAGQGATIVISGGMGAKAKSLFESHGVRVVVGAANESPHLLVGAFLNGTLVTGINACDH
;
A
#
# COMPACT_ATOMS: atom_id res chain seq x y z
N MET A 1 -29.46 1.22 14.45
CA MET A 1 -29.71 1.09 13.00
C MET A 1 -29.21 2.30 12.21
N LYS A 2 -29.53 3.54 12.60
CA LYS A 2 -29.03 4.77 11.94
C LYS A 2 -27.49 4.92 11.97
N GLU A 3 -26.81 4.60 13.07
CA GLU A 3 -25.34 4.68 13.17
C GLU A 3 -24.64 3.71 12.20
N LYS A 4 -25.08 2.44 12.15
CA LYS A 4 -24.59 1.45 11.18
C LYS A 4 -24.81 1.88 9.73
N GLN A 5 -25.94 2.54 9.43
CA GLN A 5 -26.21 3.07 8.10
C GLN A 5 -25.28 4.23 7.73
N ASN A 6 -24.99 5.12 8.69
CA ASN A 6 -24.02 6.20 8.50
C ASN A 6 -22.59 5.68 8.29
N GLU A 7 -22.16 4.66 9.05
CA GLU A 7 -20.83 4.05 8.88
C GLU A 7 -20.65 3.42 7.49
N VAL A 8 -21.67 2.70 7.01
CA VAL A 8 -21.65 2.10 5.67
C VAL A 8 -21.58 3.19 4.58
N MET A 9 -22.36 4.26 4.74
CA MET A 9 -22.35 5.38 3.79
C MET A 9 -21.00 6.10 3.76
N GLN A 10 -20.39 6.35 4.92
CA GLN A 10 -19.06 6.96 5.02
C GLN A 10 -17.97 6.08 4.41
N ALA A 11 -18.02 4.76 4.64
CA ALA A 11 -17.07 3.82 4.06
C ALA A 11 -17.17 3.79 2.52
N GLN A 12 -18.40 3.86 1.98
CA GLN A 12 -18.64 3.92 0.54
C GLN A 12 -18.11 5.23 -0.07
N GLN A 13 -18.38 6.37 0.56
CA GLN A 13 -17.85 7.67 0.12
C GLN A 13 -16.32 7.72 0.13
N LEU A 14 -15.70 7.17 1.17
CA LEU A 14 -14.25 7.04 1.24
C LEU A 14 -13.71 6.22 0.06
N LYS A 15 -14.34 5.07 -0.22
CA LYS A 15 -13.94 4.19 -1.32
C LYS A 15 -14.02 4.91 -2.67
N GLU A 16 -15.07 5.71 -2.89
CA GLU A 16 -15.25 6.51 -4.10
C GLU A 16 -14.20 7.62 -4.23
N LYS A 17 -13.89 8.34 -3.13
CA LYS A 17 -12.83 9.36 -3.13
C LYS A 17 -11.46 8.75 -3.43
N ILE A 18 -11.12 7.66 -2.75
CA ILE A 18 -9.85 6.95 -2.94
C ILE A 18 -9.72 6.35 -4.34
N ALA A 19 -10.83 5.95 -4.97
CA ALA A 19 -10.82 5.42 -6.34
C ALA A 19 -10.39 6.46 -7.40
N LYS A 20 -10.49 7.75 -7.10
CA LYS A 20 -10.00 8.86 -7.96
C LYS A 20 -8.48 9.03 -7.94
N ILE A 21 -7.79 8.27 -7.08
CA ILE A 21 -6.34 8.28 -6.95
C ILE A 21 -5.80 7.05 -7.68
N LYS A 22 -5.17 7.27 -8.83
CA LYS A 22 -4.73 6.17 -9.71
C LYS A 22 -3.64 5.30 -9.08
N ASN A 23 -2.66 5.92 -8.44
CA ASN A 23 -1.56 5.22 -7.79
C ASN A 23 -1.36 5.70 -6.35
N LYS A 24 -1.15 4.76 -5.44
CA LYS A 24 -0.89 5.07 -4.02
C LYS A 24 0.45 4.46 -3.64
N ILE A 25 1.39 5.32 -3.25
CA ILE A 25 2.73 4.93 -2.81
C ILE A 25 2.82 5.22 -1.32
N VAL A 26 3.08 4.19 -0.53
CA VAL A 26 3.34 4.34 0.91
C VAL A 26 4.83 4.32 1.16
N VAL A 27 5.33 5.27 1.95
CA VAL A 27 6.74 5.37 2.33
C VAL A 27 6.86 4.98 3.80
N LEU A 28 7.63 3.92 4.06
CA LEU A 28 7.78 3.30 5.37
C LEU A 28 9.22 3.37 5.85
N SER A 29 9.41 3.31 7.16
CA SER A 29 10.71 3.14 7.80
C SER A 29 10.50 2.44 9.13
N GLY A 30 11.38 1.52 9.53
CA GLY A 30 11.18 0.88 10.84
C GLY A 30 11.68 1.69 12.04
N LYS A 31 12.44 2.78 11.81
CA LYS A 31 12.88 3.72 12.86
C LYS A 31 12.77 5.18 12.41
N GLY A 32 12.63 6.10 13.37
CA GLY A 32 12.68 7.54 13.13
C GLY A 32 14.07 8.02 12.71
N GLY A 33 14.14 9.16 12.01
CA GLY A 33 15.41 9.81 11.67
C GLY A 33 16.18 9.23 10.47
N VAL A 34 15.62 8.25 9.74
CA VAL A 34 16.27 7.68 8.53
C VAL A 34 16.12 8.55 7.27
N GLY A 35 15.43 9.69 7.36
CA GLY A 35 15.12 10.56 6.22
C GLY A 35 13.96 10.07 5.35
N LYS A 36 13.00 9.33 5.94
CA LYS A 36 11.76 8.87 5.30
C LYS A 36 11.02 10.02 4.58
N SER A 37 10.74 11.11 5.30
CA SER A 37 10.02 12.29 4.76
C SER A 37 10.78 12.96 3.62
N THR A 38 12.12 13.03 3.70
CA THR A 38 12.97 13.56 2.63
C THR A 38 12.85 12.71 1.36
N VAL A 39 12.81 11.38 1.49
CA VAL A 39 12.59 10.48 0.35
C VAL A 39 11.16 10.64 -0.19
N ALA A 40 10.14 10.69 0.69
CA ALA A 40 8.74 10.87 0.30
C ALA A 40 8.52 12.16 -0.51
N ILE A 41 9.03 13.30 -0.03
CA ILE A 41 8.90 14.56 -0.75
C ILE A 41 9.71 14.58 -2.06
N SER A 42 10.88 13.93 -2.08
CA SER A 42 11.68 13.81 -3.30
C SER A 42 10.94 13.04 -4.39
N ILE A 43 10.26 11.95 -4.03
CA ILE A 43 9.39 11.20 -4.94
C ILE A 43 8.24 12.08 -5.44
N ALA A 44 7.51 12.73 -4.52
CA ALA A 44 6.36 13.57 -4.87
C ALA A 44 6.74 14.73 -5.81
N ARG A 45 7.81 15.48 -5.49
CA ARG A 45 8.27 16.61 -6.31
C ARG A 45 8.75 16.17 -7.70
N ALA A 46 9.41 15.02 -7.81
CA ALA A 46 9.88 14.54 -9.10
C ALA A 46 8.76 13.98 -9.99
N LEU A 47 7.73 13.38 -9.39
CA LEU A 47 6.51 13.02 -10.10
C LEU A 47 5.76 14.28 -10.59
N ALA A 48 5.63 15.29 -9.73
CA ALA A 48 5.02 16.57 -10.08
C ALA A 48 5.78 17.30 -11.21
N LYS A 49 7.13 17.31 -11.16
CA LYS A 49 7.99 17.85 -12.24
C LYS A 49 7.78 17.10 -13.57
N ALA A 50 7.37 15.83 -13.53
CA ALA A 50 7.02 15.05 -14.72
C ALA A 50 5.56 15.23 -15.16
N GLY A 51 4.87 16.28 -14.69
CA GLY A 51 3.52 16.64 -15.09
C GLY A 51 2.41 15.78 -14.49
N GLN A 52 2.72 14.93 -13.51
CA GLN A 52 1.71 14.13 -12.81
C GLN A 52 1.02 14.98 -11.74
N ARG A 53 -0.29 14.79 -11.54
CA ARG A 53 -1.02 15.44 -10.43
C ARG A 53 -0.80 14.65 -9.15
N ILE A 54 -0.14 15.26 -8.16
CA ILE A 54 0.33 14.57 -6.97
C ILE A 54 -0.27 15.11 -5.69
N GLY A 55 -0.68 14.20 -4.80
CA GLY A 55 -0.89 14.50 -3.39
C GLY A 55 0.28 13.95 -2.55
N ILE A 56 0.69 14.69 -1.53
CA ILE A 56 1.50 14.17 -0.43
C ILE A 56 0.74 14.27 0.88
N LEU A 57 0.62 13.15 1.58
CA LEU A 57 -0.04 13.02 2.87
C LEU A 57 0.99 12.69 3.94
N ASP A 58 1.26 13.65 4.81
CA ASP A 58 2.11 13.51 5.99
C ASP A 58 1.25 13.17 7.22
N VAL A 59 1.43 11.95 7.69
CA VAL A 59 0.71 11.37 8.83
C VAL A 59 1.66 11.05 9.99
N ASP A 60 2.91 11.53 9.93
CA ASP A 60 3.89 11.42 11.01
C ASP A 60 3.63 12.49 12.08
N ILE A 61 2.62 12.22 12.93
CA ILE A 61 2.12 13.13 13.98
C ILE A 61 3.22 13.61 14.94
N HIS A 62 4.22 12.78 15.19
CA HIS A 62 5.25 13.06 16.19
C HIS A 62 6.39 13.93 15.68
N GLY A 63 6.53 14.08 14.36
CA GLY A 63 7.60 14.85 13.75
C GLY A 63 7.26 15.24 12.30
N PRO A 64 6.18 16.02 12.08
CA PRO A 64 5.78 16.42 10.74
C PRO A 64 6.91 17.21 10.09
N SER A 65 7.53 16.60 9.08
CA SER A 65 8.72 17.15 8.44
C SER A 65 8.39 17.77 7.08
N ILE A 66 7.27 17.39 6.46
CA ILE A 66 6.91 17.82 5.12
C ILE A 66 6.71 19.34 5.00
N PRO A 67 6.02 20.03 5.95
CA PRO A 67 5.86 21.49 5.87
C PRO A 67 7.19 22.25 5.88
N ASN A 68 8.14 21.80 6.72
CA ASN A 68 9.48 22.39 6.78
C ASN A 68 10.24 22.17 5.47
N LEU A 69 10.27 20.94 4.96
CA LEU A 69 10.94 20.57 3.70
C LEU A 69 10.38 21.28 2.45
N LEU A 70 9.17 21.82 2.55
CA LEU A 70 8.51 22.60 1.51
C LEU A 70 8.58 24.11 1.74
N GLY A 71 9.07 24.56 2.90
CA GLY A 71 9.10 25.98 3.26
C GLY A 71 7.72 26.58 3.51
N ILE A 72 6.75 25.76 3.95
CA ILE A 72 5.34 26.13 4.15
C ILE A 72 4.89 25.95 5.61
N LYS A 73 5.83 25.90 6.56
CA LYS A 73 5.53 25.62 7.98
C LYS A 73 4.58 26.64 8.63
N ASP A 74 4.53 27.87 8.11
CA ASP A 74 3.70 28.95 8.62
C ASP A 74 2.32 29.03 7.92
N GLU A 75 2.08 28.14 6.95
CA GLU A 75 0.82 28.04 6.22
C GLU A 75 -0.21 27.22 6.98
N LYS A 76 -1.50 27.49 6.73
CA LYS A 76 -2.61 26.78 7.37
C LYS A 76 -3.52 26.11 6.36
N LEU A 77 -4.05 24.93 6.72
CA LEU A 77 -5.11 24.29 5.94
C LEU A 77 -6.43 25.05 6.10
N THR A 78 -7.20 25.10 5.01
CA THR A 78 -8.54 25.67 5.00
C THR A 78 -9.57 24.56 5.03
N THR A 79 -10.61 24.72 5.84
CA THR A 79 -11.76 23.79 5.91
C THR A 79 -13.01 24.50 5.41
N ILE A 80 -13.71 23.88 4.44
CA ILE A 80 -14.98 24.38 3.89
C ILE A 80 -16.01 23.26 3.98
N ASN A 81 -17.17 23.51 4.60
CA ASN A 81 -18.26 22.54 4.72
C ASN A 81 -17.82 21.16 5.27
N ASN A 82 -16.97 21.15 6.31
CA ASN A 82 -16.31 19.96 6.89
C ASN A 82 -15.30 19.23 5.99
N SER A 83 -15.07 19.70 4.75
CA SER A 83 -14.02 19.19 3.88
C SER A 83 -12.72 19.96 4.08
N ILE A 84 -11.60 19.25 4.16
CA ILE A 84 -10.25 19.84 4.27
C ILE A 84 -9.72 20.08 2.85
N LEU A 85 -9.36 21.32 2.55
CA LEU A 85 -8.69 21.66 1.30
C LEU A 85 -7.18 21.50 1.46
N PRO A 86 -6.52 20.71 0.59
CA PRO A 86 -5.08 20.58 0.63
C PRO A 86 -4.37 21.89 0.25
N TYR A 87 -3.21 22.12 0.86
CA TYR A 87 -2.37 23.25 0.48
C TYR A 87 -1.78 23.01 -0.91
N VAL A 88 -1.82 24.02 -1.78
CA VAL A 88 -1.29 23.93 -3.15
C VAL A 88 0.16 24.42 -3.16
N SER A 89 1.11 23.51 -3.35
CA SER A 89 2.54 23.82 -3.43
C SER A 89 3.02 23.77 -4.89
N GLY A 90 3.06 24.91 -5.56
CA GLY A 90 3.36 24.99 -7.00
C GLY A 90 2.27 24.35 -7.87
N ASP A 91 2.60 23.98 -9.11
CA ASP A 91 1.57 23.74 -10.14
C ASP A 91 0.87 22.37 -10.05
N ASN A 92 1.47 21.36 -9.38
CA ASN A 92 1.00 19.96 -9.45
C ASN A 92 1.15 19.16 -8.14
N LEU A 93 1.37 19.82 -6.99
CA LEU A 93 1.56 19.16 -5.71
C LEU A 93 0.58 19.69 -4.66
N LEU A 94 -0.33 18.82 -4.23
CA LEU A 94 -1.24 19.03 -3.11
C LEU A 94 -0.63 18.46 -1.84
N VAL A 95 -0.71 19.20 -0.73
CA VAL A 95 -0.06 18.87 0.53
C VAL A 95 -1.07 18.83 1.65
N ILE A 96 -1.08 17.72 2.38
CA ILE A 96 -1.70 17.60 3.68
C ILE A 96 -0.62 17.17 4.66
N SER A 97 -0.49 17.93 5.74
CA SER A 97 0.31 17.55 6.90
C SER A 97 -0.39 18.03 8.14
N ILE A 98 -0.28 17.24 9.20
CA ILE A 98 -0.69 17.68 10.54
C ILE A 98 0.04 18.95 10.98
N GLY A 99 1.27 19.18 10.52
CA GLY A 99 2.03 20.39 10.85
C GLY A 99 1.35 21.68 10.35
N LEU A 100 0.50 21.61 9.32
CA LEU A 100 -0.27 22.74 8.78
C LEU A 100 -1.60 23.00 9.51
N LEU A 101 -1.96 22.16 10.48
CA LEU A 101 -3.15 22.33 11.32
C LEU A 101 -2.82 22.79 12.73
N LEU A 102 -1.56 22.68 13.14
CA LEU A 102 -1.11 23.13 14.44
C LEU A 102 -0.94 24.65 14.39
N ASP A 103 -1.55 25.35 15.35
CA ASP A 103 -1.39 26.80 15.48
C ASP A 103 0.04 27.20 15.89
N ASN A 104 0.80 26.27 16.47
CA ASN A 104 2.19 26.47 16.86
C ASN A 104 2.98 25.17 16.66
N SER A 105 3.98 25.20 15.77
CA SER A 105 4.84 24.06 15.44
C SER A 105 5.72 23.60 16.59
N ASP A 106 6.01 24.47 17.57
CA ASP A 106 6.90 24.17 18.69
C ASP A 106 6.18 23.57 19.89
N GLN A 107 4.84 23.48 19.85
CA GLN A 107 4.09 22.83 20.92
C GLN A 107 4.07 21.31 20.72
N PRO A 108 4.52 20.53 21.73
CA PRO A 108 4.43 19.08 21.65
C PRO A 108 2.95 18.66 21.57
N VAL A 109 2.60 17.94 20.51
CA VAL A 109 1.25 17.42 20.30
C VAL A 109 1.02 16.22 21.22
N ILE A 110 0.39 16.46 22.37
CA ILE A 110 0.04 15.40 23.33
C ILE A 110 -1.34 14.84 22.98
N TRP A 111 -1.39 14.00 21.94
CA TRP A 111 -2.63 13.32 21.56
C TRP A 111 -2.66 11.88 22.06
N ARG A 112 -3.77 11.52 22.71
CA ARG A 112 -4.06 10.12 23.08
C ARG A 112 -4.36 9.31 21.82
N GLY A 113 -4.05 8.01 21.84
CA GLY A 113 -4.22 7.10 20.69
C GLY A 113 -5.51 7.28 19.88
N PRO A 114 -6.70 7.33 20.51
CA PRO A 114 -7.96 7.54 19.79
C PRO A 114 -8.05 8.87 19.04
N ALA A 115 -7.51 9.95 19.60
CA ALA A 115 -7.49 11.26 18.93
C ALA A 115 -6.56 11.23 17.71
N LYS A 116 -5.39 10.58 17.82
CA LYS A 116 -4.48 10.36 16.69
C LYS A 116 -5.18 9.60 15.55
N MET A 117 -5.83 8.49 15.87
CA MET A 117 -6.55 7.68 14.87
C MET A 117 -7.71 8.44 14.23
N SER A 118 -8.45 9.23 15.02
CA SER A 118 -9.50 10.09 14.48
C SER A 118 -8.95 11.10 13.48
N MET A 119 -7.79 11.71 13.75
CA MET A 119 -7.19 12.68 12.83
C MET A 119 -6.69 12.04 11.54
N ILE A 120 -5.99 10.89 11.64
CA ILE A 120 -5.55 10.16 10.44
C ILE A 120 -6.76 9.77 9.58
N LYS A 121 -7.83 9.28 10.21
CA LYS A 121 -9.08 8.97 9.53
C LYS A 121 -9.65 10.20 8.83
N GLN A 122 -9.65 11.36 9.50
CA GLN A 122 -10.08 12.64 8.94
C GLN A 122 -9.26 13.03 7.69
N PHE A 123 -7.94 12.90 7.71
CA PHE A 123 -7.11 13.25 6.54
C PHE A 123 -7.33 12.33 5.35
N VAL A 124 -7.67 11.07 5.60
CA VAL A 124 -7.94 10.11 4.53
C VAL A 124 -9.37 10.27 4.00
N GLN A 125 -10.33 10.66 4.84
CA GLN A 125 -11.76 10.77 4.48
C GLN A 125 -12.20 12.15 3.99
N ASP A 126 -11.79 13.20 4.69
CA ASP A 126 -12.39 14.53 4.56
C ASP A 126 -11.57 15.46 3.66
N VAL A 127 -10.37 15.05 3.25
CA VAL A 127 -9.56 15.82 2.30
C VAL A 127 -10.14 15.71 0.89
N GLU A 128 -10.27 16.85 0.23
CA GLU A 128 -10.68 16.95 -1.17
C GLU A 128 -9.45 16.90 -2.09
N TRP A 129 -8.92 15.69 -2.29
CA TRP A 129 -7.78 15.45 -3.18
C TRP A 129 -8.09 15.69 -4.66
N GLY A 130 -9.37 15.56 -5.05
CA GLY A 130 -9.76 15.54 -6.45
C GLY A 130 -9.22 14.29 -7.19
N GLU A 131 -8.89 14.47 -8.47
CA GLU A 131 -8.33 13.42 -9.33
C GLU A 131 -6.79 13.47 -9.29
N LEU A 132 -6.16 12.42 -8.77
CA LEU A 132 -4.70 12.34 -8.64
C LEU A 132 -4.12 11.20 -9.47
N ASP A 133 -2.96 11.44 -10.06
CA ASP A 133 -2.17 10.39 -10.70
C ASP A 133 -1.37 9.61 -9.66
N TYR A 134 -0.85 10.28 -8.61
CA TYR A 134 -0.26 9.62 -7.45
C TYR A 134 -0.64 10.30 -6.13
N LEU A 135 -0.81 9.49 -5.08
CA LEU A 135 -0.75 9.92 -3.68
C LEU A 135 0.47 9.27 -3.03
N VAL A 136 1.38 10.09 -2.51
CA VAL A 136 2.53 9.66 -1.70
C VAL A 136 2.19 9.85 -0.23
N VAL A 137 2.30 8.78 0.56
CA VAL A 137 1.95 8.80 1.98
C VAL A 137 3.19 8.59 2.82
N ASP A 138 3.54 9.60 3.62
CA ASP A 138 4.65 9.57 4.58
C ASP A 138 4.15 9.00 5.91
N CYS A 139 4.26 7.69 6.08
CA CYS A 139 3.74 6.98 7.25
C CYS A 139 4.59 7.25 8.51
N PRO A 140 4.05 7.15 9.73
CA PRO A 140 4.86 7.12 10.95
C PRO A 140 5.93 6.00 10.91
N PRO A 141 7.04 6.13 11.66
CA PRO A 141 8.02 5.07 11.77
C PRO A 141 7.44 3.83 12.48
N GLY A 142 7.94 2.65 12.08
CA GLY A 142 7.55 1.35 12.63
C GLY A 142 6.47 0.65 11.83
N THR A 143 5.94 -0.43 12.40
CA THR A 143 4.88 -1.28 11.84
C THR A 143 3.73 -1.43 12.84
N GLY A 144 3.42 -0.34 13.55
CA GLY A 144 2.37 -0.29 14.58
C GLY A 144 0.97 -0.06 14.00
N ASP A 145 0.05 0.35 14.87
CA ASP A 145 -1.36 0.56 14.51
C ASP A 145 -1.55 1.70 13.52
N GLU A 146 -0.69 2.73 13.55
CA GLU A 146 -0.85 3.90 12.69
C GLU A 146 -0.61 3.57 11.20
N PRO A 147 0.54 3.01 10.77
CA PRO A 147 0.72 2.55 9.39
C PRO A 147 -0.31 1.50 8.97
N LEU A 148 -0.73 0.61 9.87
CA LEU A 148 -1.74 -0.42 9.58
C LEU A 148 -3.09 0.21 9.21
N SER A 149 -3.54 1.16 10.04
CA SER A 149 -4.81 1.85 9.84
C SER A 149 -4.79 2.65 8.54
N ILE A 150 -3.68 3.35 8.25
CA ILE A 150 -3.49 4.10 7.00
C ILE A 150 -3.63 3.15 5.80
N MET A 151 -2.93 2.01 5.81
CA MET A 151 -2.97 1.08 4.68
C MET A 151 -4.36 0.48 4.47
N GLN A 152 -5.06 0.11 5.54
CA GLN A 152 -6.43 -0.41 5.47
C GLN A 152 -7.41 0.62 4.90
N MET A 153 -7.28 1.89 5.30
CA MET A 153 -8.13 2.96 4.79
C MET A 153 -7.84 3.27 3.33
N LEU A 154 -6.57 3.27 2.91
CA LEU A 154 -6.17 3.53 1.52
C LEU A 154 -6.62 2.43 0.53
N GLY A 155 -6.89 1.22 1.03
CA GLY A 155 -7.30 0.08 0.23
C GLY A 155 -6.18 -0.39 -0.69
N GLU A 156 -6.44 -0.47 -2.00
CA GLU A 156 -5.46 -0.93 -2.99
C GLU A 156 -4.27 0.05 -3.08
N ILE A 157 -3.09 -0.42 -2.64
CA ILE A 157 -1.82 0.32 -2.65
C ILE A 157 -0.96 -0.19 -3.80
N SER A 158 -0.43 0.74 -4.61
CA SER A 158 0.36 0.43 -5.80
C SER A 158 1.77 -0.03 -5.46
N GLY A 159 2.36 0.49 -4.38
CA GLY A 159 3.71 0.14 -3.97
C GLY A 159 4.10 0.70 -2.60
N ALA A 160 4.87 -0.09 -1.85
CA ALA A 160 5.55 0.36 -0.64
C ALA A 160 7.04 0.61 -0.91
N VAL A 161 7.52 1.79 -0.54
CA VAL A 161 8.94 2.15 -0.54
C VAL A 161 9.44 2.12 0.90
N ILE A 162 10.46 1.31 1.18
CA ILE A 162 11.00 1.18 2.53
C ILE A 162 12.33 1.91 2.61
N VAL A 163 12.43 2.88 3.52
CA VAL A 163 13.62 3.71 3.74
C VAL A 163 14.38 3.20 4.95
N THR A 164 15.68 3.02 4.80
CA THR A 164 16.58 2.61 5.88
C THR A 164 17.92 3.34 5.80
N THR A 165 18.78 3.08 6.78
CA THR A 165 20.18 3.53 6.82
C THR A 165 21.11 2.32 6.76
N PRO A 166 22.37 2.47 6.32
CA PRO A 166 23.32 1.35 6.22
C PRO A 166 23.69 0.64 7.54
N GLN A 167 23.30 1.19 8.69
CA GLN A 167 23.58 0.62 10.01
C GLN A 167 22.92 -0.76 10.18
N GLU A 168 23.67 -1.72 10.70
CA GLU A 168 23.24 -3.11 10.84
C GLU A 168 21.94 -3.28 11.66
N LEU A 169 21.78 -2.50 12.73
CA LEU A 169 20.57 -2.50 13.55
C LEU A 169 19.31 -2.09 12.75
N ALA A 170 19.47 -1.23 11.73
CA ALA A 170 18.37 -0.79 10.88
C ALA A 170 17.91 -1.86 9.87
N LEU A 171 18.68 -2.93 9.65
CA LEU A 171 18.31 -4.00 8.71
C LEU A 171 17.21 -4.91 9.27
N VAL A 172 17.19 -5.14 10.58
CA VAL A 172 16.13 -5.90 11.27
C VAL A 172 14.78 -5.21 11.06
N ASP A 173 14.78 -3.89 11.15
CA ASP A 173 13.62 -3.03 10.97
C ASP A 173 13.06 -3.06 9.54
N VAL A 174 13.94 -3.22 8.54
CA VAL A 174 13.49 -3.42 7.15
C VAL A 174 12.80 -4.76 7.00
N ARG A 175 13.36 -5.85 7.54
CA ARG A 175 12.72 -7.18 7.47
C ARG A 175 11.30 -7.16 8.05
N LYS A 176 11.11 -6.49 9.19
CA LYS A 176 9.78 -6.28 9.79
C LYS A 176 8.85 -5.51 8.86
N SER A 177 9.33 -4.41 8.28
CA SER A 177 8.55 -3.57 7.35
C SER A 177 8.13 -4.33 6.09
N VAL A 178 9.01 -5.18 5.54
CA VAL A 178 8.71 -6.03 4.39
C VAL A 178 7.67 -7.09 4.74
N ASN A 179 7.84 -7.77 5.88
CA ASN A 179 6.87 -8.77 6.33
C ASN A 179 5.50 -8.15 6.63
N PHE A 180 5.48 -6.94 7.19
CA PHE A 180 4.26 -6.16 7.40
C PHE A 180 3.54 -5.87 6.08
N CYS A 181 4.28 -5.46 5.02
CA CYS A 181 3.69 -5.30 3.69
C CYS A 181 3.13 -6.62 3.14
N LYS A 182 3.87 -7.74 3.29
CA LYS A 182 3.41 -9.07 2.86
C LYS A 182 2.11 -9.48 3.57
N MET A 183 2.01 -9.27 4.88
CA MET A 183 0.79 -9.57 5.65
C MET A 183 -0.43 -8.80 5.16
N LEU A 184 -0.21 -7.57 4.68
CA LEU A 184 -1.27 -6.69 4.16
C LEU A 184 -1.45 -6.81 2.64
N HIS A 185 -0.76 -7.75 1.99
CA HIS A 185 -0.76 -7.94 0.54
C HIS A 185 -0.36 -6.67 -0.23
N VAL A 186 0.47 -5.83 0.39
CA VAL A 186 0.98 -4.61 -0.21
C VAL A 186 2.26 -4.95 -1.00
N PRO A 187 2.31 -4.64 -2.30
CA PRO A 187 3.49 -4.88 -3.13
C PRO A 187 4.65 -3.98 -2.68
N VAL A 188 5.84 -4.55 -2.48
CA VAL A 188 7.04 -3.77 -2.10
C VAL A 188 7.73 -3.29 -3.37
N ALA A 189 7.63 -1.98 -3.66
CA ALA A 189 8.32 -1.34 -4.78
C ALA A 189 9.84 -1.40 -4.61
N GLY A 190 10.32 -1.37 -3.37
CA GLY A 190 11.68 -1.71 -3.03
C GLY A 190 12.23 -0.95 -1.83
N VAL A 191 13.53 -1.13 -1.60
CA VAL A 191 14.26 -0.56 -0.46
C VAL A 191 15.19 0.55 -0.92
N VAL A 192 15.18 1.67 -0.20
CA VAL A 192 16.12 2.79 -0.34
C VAL A 192 17.07 2.80 0.85
N GLU A 193 18.37 2.71 0.59
CA GLU A 193 19.41 2.91 1.60
C GLU A 193 19.82 4.39 1.62
N ASN A 194 19.22 5.17 2.52
CA ASN A 194 19.50 6.58 2.68
C ASN A 194 20.72 6.81 3.59
N MET A 195 21.35 7.98 3.48
CA MET A 195 22.57 8.33 4.21
C MET A 195 23.74 7.35 3.96
N SER A 196 23.82 6.78 2.75
CA SER A 196 24.84 5.81 2.35
C SER A 196 26.06 6.51 1.74
N GLY A 197 26.99 6.89 2.61
CA GLY A 197 28.15 7.72 2.28
C GLY A 197 27.84 9.22 2.40
N PHE A 198 28.83 10.04 2.07
CA PHE A 198 28.80 11.50 2.18
C PHE A 198 29.48 12.13 0.97
N VAL A 199 28.78 13.02 0.28
CA VAL A 199 29.33 13.80 -0.83
C VAL A 199 30.01 15.04 -0.26
N CYS A 200 31.34 15.09 -0.34
CA CYS A 200 32.08 16.27 0.08
C CYS A 200 31.78 17.46 -0.86
N PRO A 201 31.30 18.61 -0.34
CA PRO A 201 30.99 19.76 -1.19
C PRO A 201 32.23 20.36 -1.86
N ASP A 202 33.41 20.24 -1.25
CA ASP A 202 34.65 20.85 -1.75
C ASP A 202 35.32 20.03 -2.85
N CYS A 203 35.31 18.69 -2.75
CA CYS A 203 36.02 17.81 -3.68
C CYS A 203 35.11 16.88 -4.50
N ASN A 204 33.80 16.90 -4.24
CA ASN A 204 32.76 16.10 -4.89
C ASN A 204 33.00 14.58 -4.87
N LYS A 205 33.89 14.10 -3.99
CA LYS A 205 34.13 12.68 -3.74
C LYS A 205 33.15 12.14 -2.69
N THR A 206 32.77 10.88 -2.84
CA THR A 206 31.91 10.17 -1.89
C THR A 206 32.76 9.45 -0.85
N HIS A 207 32.54 9.77 0.43
CA HIS A 207 33.20 9.14 1.57
C HIS A 207 32.21 8.26 2.34
N TYR A 208 32.57 7.01 2.64
CA TYR A 208 31.71 6.10 3.40
C TYR A 208 31.93 6.28 4.91
N ILE A 209 31.02 7.00 5.57
CA ILE A 209 31.05 7.23 7.03
C ILE A 209 30.72 5.93 7.79
N PHE A 210 29.80 5.14 7.23
CA PHE A 210 29.42 3.82 7.76
C PHE A 210 29.64 2.74 6.69
N LYS A 211 29.58 1.46 7.10
CA LYS A 211 29.47 0.34 6.14
C LYS A 211 28.28 0.59 5.21
N SER A 212 28.34 0.13 3.96
CA SER A 212 27.27 0.31 2.96
C SER A 212 26.87 -1.01 2.30
N GLY A 213 25.68 -1.06 1.68
CA GLY A 213 25.22 -2.24 0.94
C GLY A 213 24.52 -3.31 1.78
N GLY A 214 24.32 -3.07 3.07
CA GLY A 214 23.56 -3.99 3.94
C GLY A 214 22.11 -4.13 3.48
N ALA A 215 21.49 -3.02 3.06
CA ALA A 215 20.11 -3.03 2.58
C ALA A 215 19.97 -3.73 1.22
N GLU A 216 20.97 -3.61 0.35
CA GLU A 216 21.01 -4.26 -0.96
C GLU A 216 21.10 -5.78 -0.82
N LYS A 217 22.02 -6.26 0.03
CA LYS A 217 22.14 -7.69 0.35
C LYS A 217 20.85 -8.23 0.95
N MET A 218 20.27 -7.54 1.92
CA MET A 218 19.03 -7.94 2.58
C MET A 218 17.85 -7.95 1.60
N ALA A 219 17.75 -6.97 0.69
CA ALA A 219 16.71 -6.94 -0.35
C ALA A 219 16.81 -8.17 -1.26
N SER A 220 18.03 -8.54 -1.67
CA SER A 220 18.28 -9.76 -2.45
C SER A 220 17.87 -11.02 -1.69
N GLU A 221 18.22 -11.14 -0.40
CA GLU A 221 17.86 -12.29 0.43
C GLU A 221 16.33 -12.44 0.62
N MET A 222 15.61 -11.33 0.64
CA MET A 222 14.15 -11.31 0.78
C MET A 222 13.39 -11.40 -0.54
N GLY A 223 14.10 -11.39 -1.68
CA GLY A 223 13.52 -11.42 -3.02
C GLY A 223 12.74 -10.14 -3.36
N ILE A 224 13.18 -8.97 -2.88
CA ILE A 224 12.55 -7.67 -3.14
C ILE A 224 13.49 -6.72 -3.88
N PRO A 225 12.96 -5.72 -4.62
CA PRO A 225 13.81 -4.79 -5.37
C PRO A 225 14.66 -3.89 -4.46
N PHE A 226 15.90 -3.64 -4.87
CA PHE A 226 16.74 -2.58 -4.32
C PHE A 226 16.69 -1.35 -5.23
N LEU A 227 16.15 -0.24 -4.70
CA LEU A 227 15.92 0.97 -5.48
C LEU A 227 17.24 1.75 -5.65
N GLY A 228 18.04 1.85 -4.59
CA GLY A 228 19.36 2.48 -4.66
C GLY A 228 19.84 3.05 -3.34
N LYS A 229 20.99 3.72 -3.42
CA LYS A 229 21.68 4.37 -2.30
C LYS A 229 21.60 5.89 -2.48
N ILE A 230 21.20 6.61 -1.44
CA ILE A 230 21.24 8.07 -1.41
C ILE A 230 22.35 8.48 -0.42
N PRO A 231 23.45 9.11 -0.87
CA PRO A 231 24.47 9.60 0.04
C PRO A 231 23.99 10.85 0.79
N ILE A 232 24.60 11.12 1.94
CA ILE A 232 24.45 12.40 2.64
C ILE A 232 25.01 13.50 1.74
N ASP A 233 24.19 14.51 1.49
CA ASP A 233 24.58 15.70 0.76
C ASP A 233 24.05 16.92 1.55
N PRO A 234 24.92 17.80 2.08
CA PRO A 234 24.50 18.98 2.86
C PRO A 234 23.46 19.84 2.15
N ARG A 235 23.54 19.90 0.82
CA ARG A 235 22.63 20.67 -0.02
C ARG A 235 21.19 20.15 0.04
N ILE A 236 20.96 18.88 0.41
CA ILE A 236 19.60 18.35 0.66
C ILE A 236 18.97 19.03 1.87
N VAL A 237 19.76 19.26 2.92
CA VAL A 237 19.29 19.95 4.13
C VAL A 237 19.07 21.43 3.83
N GLU A 238 20.03 22.10 3.19
CA GLU A 238 19.93 23.52 2.81
C GLU A 238 18.70 23.81 1.93
N THR A 239 18.42 22.92 0.96
CA THR A 239 17.24 23.04 0.11
C THR A 239 15.95 22.72 0.85
N GLY A 240 15.97 21.77 1.78
CA GLY A 240 14.86 21.49 2.68
C GLY A 240 14.50 22.71 3.54
N ASP A 241 15.48 23.31 4.21
CA ASP A 241 15.30 24.47 5.10
C ASP A 241 14.83 25.72 4.34
N SER A 242 15.21 25.87 3.07
CA SER A 242 14.77 26.97 2.21
C SER A 242 13.48 26.66 1.43
N GLY A 243 12.89 25.46 1.56
CA GLY A 243 11.73 25.02 0.79
C GLY A 243 11.98 24.78 -0.71
N THR A 244 13.22 24.93 -1.16
CA THR A 244 13.60 24.78 -2.57
C THR A 244 13.76 23.30 -2.96
N SER A 245 13.67 23.00 -4.26
CA SER A 245 13.74 21.60 -4.72
C SER A 245 15.19 21.18 -4.96
N PHE A 246 15.71 20.27 -4.13
CA PHE A 246 17.03 19.65 -4.35
C PHE A 246 17.15 19.06 -5.76
N ALA A 247 16.17 18.26 -6.18
CA ALA A 247 16.14 17.61 -7.49
C ALA A 247 16.05 18.59 -8.67
N ARG A 248 15.72 19.87 -8.46
CA ARG A 248 15.74 20.89 -9.51
C ARG A 248 17.10 21.53 -9.68
N HIS A 249 17.80 21.81 -8.58
CA HIS A 249 19.04 22.58 -8.59
C HIS A 249 20.30 21.70 -8.64
N TYR A 250 20.20 20.47 -8.13
CA TYR A 250 21.34 19.59 -7.90
C TYR A 250 21.18 18.21 -8.56
N GLU A 251 20.40 18.11 -9.65
CA GLU A 251 20.23 16.85 -10.39
C GLU A 251 21.53 16.25 -10.95
N HIS A 252 22.58 17.08 -11.09
CA HIS A 252 23.89 16.68 -11.57
C HIS A 252 24.80 16.07 -10.50
N THR A 253 24.47 16.21 -9.20
CA THR A 253 25.24 15.64 -8.09
C THR A 253 24.97 14.14 -7.95
N GLU A 254 25.84 13.42 -7.24
CA GLU A 254 25.65 11.98 -6.99
C GLU A 254 24.32 11.70 -6.29
N ALA A 255 23.94 12.50 -5.28
CA ALA A 255 22.64 12.38 -4.63
C ALA A 255 21.47 12.68 -5.58
N GLY A 256 21.59 13.70 -6.43
CA GLY A 256 20.57 14.05 -7.42
C GLY A 256 20.32 12.93 -8.42
N ARG A 257 21.40 12.32 -8.95
CA ARG A 257 21.32 11.16 -9.85
C ARG A 257 20.74 9.94 -9.15
N SER A 258 21.16 9.65 -7.92
CA SER A 258 20.61 8.55 -7.12
C SER A 258 19.10 8.69 -6.91
N ILE A 259 18.65 9.87 -6.49
CA ILE A 259 17.22 10.17 -6.31
C ILE A 259 16.47 9.99 -7.63
N LYS A 260 16.97 10.57 -8.73
CA LYS A 260 16.37 10.43 -10.07
C LYS A 260 16.22 8.96 -10.48
N ASN A 261 17.25 8.15 -10.30
CA ASN A 261 17.22 6.72 -10.64
C ASN A 261 16.21 5.94 -9.78
N ILE A 262 16.14 6.22 -8.48
CA ILE A 262 15.14 5.63 -7.58
C ILE A 262 13.72 5.97 -8.05
N ILE A 263 13.47 7.22 -8.41
CA ILE A 263 12.16 7.67 -8.90
C ILE A 263 11.78 6.98 -10.20
N THR A 264 12.73 6.82 -11.14
CA THR A 264 12.48 6.08 -12.39
C THR A 264 12.03 4.65 -12.10
N LYS A 265 12.74 3.93 -11.23
CA LYS A 265 12.35 2.56 -10.84
C LYS A 265 10.98 2.50 -10.16
N ILE A 266 10.64 3.48 -9.32
CA ILE A 266 9.32 3.56 -8.69
C ILE A 266 8.22 3.80 -9.75
N LYS A 267 8.47 4.70 -10.71
CA LYS A 267 7.52 4.95 -11.82
C LYS A 267 7.30 3.68 -12.63
N GLU A 268 8.37 3.03 -13.07
CA GLU A 268 8.33 1.76 -13.80
C GLU A 268 7.53 0.71 -13.02
N PHE A 269 7.78 0.53 -11.73
CA PHE A 269 7.03 -0.39 -10.88
C PHE A 269 5.52 -0.10 -10.85
N THR A 270 5.13 1.17 -10.76
CA THR A 270 3.71 1.56 -10.72
C THR A 270 3.02 1.49 -12.09
N VAL A 271 3.76 1.68 -13.19
CA VAL A 271 3.24 1.58 -14.57
C VAL A 271 3.15 0.11 -15.01
N ASP A 272 4.17 -0.69 -14.71
CA ASP A 272 4.21 -2.14 -14.98
C ASP A 272 3.02 -2.85 -14.36
N LYS A 273 2.59 -2.48 -13.14
CA LYS A 273 1.37 -3.04 -12.54
C LYS A 273 0.10 -2.74 -13.33
N LYS A 274 0.08 -1.61 -14.05
CA LYS A 274 -1.08 -1.15 -14.83
C LYS A 274 -1.11 -1.77 -16.22
N GLU A 275 0.05 -2.01 -16.82
CA GLU A 275 0.19 -2.67 -18.13
C GLU A 275 0.25 -4.20 -18.04
N LYS A 276 0.78 -4.77 -16.94
CA LYS A 276 0.76 -6.22 -16.66
C LYS A 276 -0.49 -6.70 -15.95
N GLY A 277 -1.37 -5.81 -15.48
CA GLY A 277 -2.68 -6.18 -14.95
C GLY A 277 -2.63 -7.31 -13.91
N GLU A 278 -1.67 -7.27 -12.99
CA GLU A 278 -1.59 -8.23 -11.87
C GLU A 278 -2.69 -7.96 -10.82
N LYS A 279 -3.95 -7.88 -11.25
CA LYS A 279 -5.05 -8.27 -10.38
C LYS A 279 -5.07 -9.79 -10.43
N ILE A 280 -4.64 -10.43 -9.36
CA ILE A 280 -4.75 -11.88 -9.27
C ILE A 280 -6.14 -12.19 -8.73
N MET A 281 -6.96 -12.88 -9.52
CA MET A 281 -8.17 -13.51 -9.04
C MET A 281 -7.78 -14.83 -8.38
N ARG A 282 -7.99 -14.93 -7.08
CA ARG A 282 -7.77 -16.18 -6.34
C ARG A 282 -9.10 -16.91 -6.16
N PHE A 283 -9.21 -18.07 -6.79
CA PHE A 283 -10.35 -18.96 -6.67
C PHE A 283 -10.13 -19.93 -5.52
N ALA A 284 -11.21 -20.30 -4.82
CA ALA A 284 -11.21 -21.40 -3.87
C ALA A 284 -12.31 -22.40 -4.24
N ILE A 285 -11.92 -23.66 -4.43
CA ILE A 285 -12.79 -24.75 -4.85
C ILE A 285 -12.67 -25.87 -3.80
N PRO A 286 -13.74 -26.25 -3.10
CA PRO A 286 -13.70 -27.38 -2.18
C PRO A 286 -13.62 -28.67 -2.99
N THR A 287 -12.63 -29.51 -2.71
CA THR A 287 -12.29 -30.68 -3.51
C THR A 287 -12.21 -31.95 -2.69
N GLU A 288 -12.59 -33.06 -3.32
CA GLU A 288 -12.43 -34.43 -2.85
C GLU A 288 -11.95 -35.28 -4.02
N ASN A 289 -10.90 -36.08 -3.86
CA ASN A 289 -10.27 -36.84 -4.95
C ASN A 289 -9.87 -35.98 -6.17
N GLY A 290 -9.50 -34.71 -5.95
CA GLY A 290 -9.05 -33.79 -7.01
C GLY A 290 -10.16 -33.16 -7.87
N VAL A 291 -11.43 -33.37 -7.53
CA VAL A 291 -12.60 -32.78 -8.21
C VAL A 291 -13.49 -32.04 -7.23
N LEU A 292 -14.33 -31.13 -7.72
CA LEU A 292 -15.23 -30.32 -6.90
C LEU A 292 -16.21 -31.19 -6.08
N CYS A 293 -16.30 -30.95 -4.78
CA CYS A 293 -17.29 -31.62 -3.95
C CYS A 293 -18.70 -31.03 -4.13
N SER A 294 -19.72 -31.88 -3.99
CA SER A 294 -21.13 -31.46 -4.03
C SER A 294 -21.56 -30.65 -2.81
N HIS A 295 -20.89 -30.83 -1.68
CA HIS A 295 -21.21 -30.15 -0.42
C HIS A 295 -20.01 -29.39 0.13
N PHE A 296 -20.13 -28.06 0.18
CA PHE A 296 -19.06 -27.15 0.62
C PHE A 296 -18.39 -27.52 1.97
N GLY A 297 -19.17 -28.06 2.92
CA GLY A 297 -18.68 -28.40 4.26
C GLY A 297 -17.95 -29.74 4.39
N HIS A 298 -18.09 -30.64 3.40
CA HIS A 298 -17.52 -31.98 3.45
C HIS A 298 -16.53 -32.12 2.30
N CYS A 299 -15.35 -31.52 2.46
CA CYS A 299 -14.25 -31.64 1.51
C CYS A 299 -12.96 -32.02 2.25
N GLU A 300 -12.11 -32.76 1.55
CA GLU A 300 -10.78 -33.15 2.04
C GLU A 300 -9.82 -31.95 2.01
N GLN A 301 -9.91 -31.14 0.96
CA GLN A 301 -9.05 -29.99 0.71
C GLN A 301 -9.81 -28.87 -0.01
N PHE A 302 -9.29 -27.65 0.08
CA PHE A 302 -9.62 -26.57 -0.84
C PHE A 302 -8.50 -26.38 -1.84
N THR A 303 -8.82 -26.49 -3.13
CA THR A 303 -7.89 -26.11 -4.20
C THR A 303 -8.00 -24.61 -4.45
N PHE A 304 -6.91 -23.90 -4.24
CA PHE A 304 -6.75 -22.48 -4.55
C PHE A 304 -6.07 -22.32 -5.89
N ILE A 305 -6.63 -21.48 -6.77
CA ILE A 305 -6.07 -21.19 -8.09
C ILE A 305 -5.92 -19.68 -8.22
N ASP A 306 -4.69 -19.24 -8.42
CA ASP A 306 -4.34 -17.86 -8.71
C ASP A 306 -4.37 -17.66 -10.23
N VAL A 307 -5.19 -16.71 -10.69
CA VAL A 307 -5.38 -16.38 -12.10
C VAL A 307 -5.05 -14.92 -12.32
N ASP A 308 -4.29 -14.63 -13.37
CA ASP A 308 -4.06 -13.27 -13.82
C ASP A 308 -5.35 -12.69 -14.43
N ASP A 309 -5.88 -11.59 -13.89
CA ASP A 309 -7.16 -11.03 -14.30
C ASP A 309 -7.13 -10.43 -15.72
N ALA A 310 -5.97 -9.98 -16.20
CA ALA A 310 -5.84 -9.41 -17.54
C ALA A 310 -5.75 -10.49 -18.61
N THR A 311 -4.85 -11.45 -18.44
CA THR A 311 -4.56 -12.52 -19.42
C THR A 311 -5.46 -13.73 -19.26
N LYS A 312 -6.15 -13.86 -18.13
CA LYS A 312 -6.92 -15.06 -17.72
C LYS A 312 -6.05 -16.32 -17.61
N ALA A 313 -4.72 -16.17 -17.53
CA ALA A 313 -3.80 -17.28 -17.39
C ALA A 313 -3.73 -17.76 -15.92
N ILE A 314 -3.67 -19.07 -15.73
CA ILE A 314 -3.44 -19.67 -14.42
C ILE A 314 -1.97 -19.48 -14.04
N ILE A 315 -1.72 -18.84 -12.90
CA ILE A 315 -0.38 -18.55 -12.37
C ILE A 315 0.09 -19.70 -11.48
N LYS A 316 -0.77 -20.14 -10.55
CA LYS A 316 -0.46 -21.16 -9.54
C LYS A 316 -1.73 -21.90 -9.13
N SER A 317 -1.60 -23.18 -8.77
CA SER A 317 -2.64 -23.98 -8.12
C SER A 317 -2.05 -24.69 -6.89
N GLU A 318 -2.76 -24.67 -5.77
CA GLU A 318 -2.36 -25.38 -4.54
C GLU A 318 -3.56 -25.95 -3.76
N GLY A 319 -3.42 -27.16 -3.23
CA GLY A 319 -4.41 -27.78 -2.35
C GLY A 319 -4.07 -27.52 -0.88
N ILE A 320 -5.03 -27.01 -0.11
CA ILE A 320 -4.85 -26.72 1.32
C ILE A 320 -5.96 -27.40 2.13
N THR A 321 -5.59 -28.16 3.15
CA THR A 321 -6.53 -28.81 4.06
C THR A 321 -7.27 -27.76 4.91
N PRO A 322 -8.61 -27.75 4.92
CA PRO A 322 -9.37 -26.80 5.72
C PRO A 322 -9.25 -27.09 7.23
N PRO A 323 -9.49 -26.07 8.08
CA PRO A 323 -9.65 -26.28 9.52
C PRO A 323 -10.90 -27.12 9.83
N ALA A 324 -11.02 -27.56 11.09
CA ALA A 324 -12.17 -28.34 11.56
C ALA A 324 -13.51 -27.69 11.17
N HIS A 325 -14.47 -28.51 10.75
CA HIS A 325 -15.76 -28.06 10.25
C HIS A 325 -16.65 -27.53 11.38
N GLU A 326 -16.46 -26.25 11.71
CA GLU A 326 -17.30 -25.49 12.64
C GLU A 326 -18.08 -24.38 11.89
N PRO A 327 -19.33 -24.06 12.30
CA PRO A 327 -20.16 -23.08 11.62
C PRO A 327 -19.48 -21.71 11.46
N GLY A 328 -19.18 -21.33 10.21
CA GLY A 328 -18.62 -20.02 9.86
C GLY A 328 -17.09 -19.92 9.91
N VAL A 329 -16.38 -20.98 10.30
CA VAL A 329 -14.90 -21.02 10.31
C VAL A 329 -14.35 -21.07 8.88
N ILE A 330 -14.89 -21.95 8.03
CA ILE A 330 -14.40 -22.14 6.66
C ILE A 330 -14.54 -20.86 5.81
N PRO A 331 -15.68 -20.15 5.77
CA PRO A 331 -15.78 -18.91 4.98
C PRO A 331 -14.77 -17.84 5.38
N ARG A 332 -14.55 -17.65 6.69
CA ARG A 332 -13.55 -16.71 7.21
C ARG A 332 -12.14 -17.15 6.86
N TRP A 333 -11.85 -18.45 6.97
CA TRP A 333 -10.55 -19.00 6.63
C TRP A 333 -10.25 -18.85 5.13
N VAL A 334 -11.18 -19.21 4.25
CA VAL A 334 -11.04 -19.05 2.79
C VAL A 334 -10.83 -17.58 2.40
N ALA A 335 -11.59 -16.65 3.00
CA ALA A 335 -11.37 -15.21 2.79
C ALA A 335 -9.99 -14.76 3.31
N GLY A 336 -9.55 -15.29 4.45
CA GLY A 336 -8.22 -15.05 5.01
C GLY A 336 -7.06 -15.60 4.17
N GLN A 337 -7.31 -16.59 3.32
CA GLN A 337 -6.37 -17.07 2.30
C GLN A 337 -6.35 -16.17 1.05
N GLY A 338 -7.08 -15.05 1.04
CA GLY A 338 -7.10 -14.08 -0.05
C GLY A 338 -7.98 -14.49 -1.24
N ALA A 339 -8.85 -15.49 -1.10
CA ALA A 339 -9.76 -15.88 -2.18
C ALA A 339 -10.78 -14.76 -2.47
N THR A 340 -10.90 -14.38 -3.74
CA THR A 340 -11.87 -13.40 -4.22
C THR A 340 -13.13 -14.07 -4.78
N ILE A 341 -13.03 -15.34 -5.18
CA ILE A 341 -14.13 -16.12 -5.77
C ILE A 341 -14.14 -17.52 -5.16
N VAL A 342 -15.32 -18.02 -4.84
CA VAL A 342 -15.55 -19.42 -4.43
C VAL A 342 -16.48 -20.08 -5.42
N ILE A 343 -16.08 -21.24 -5.94
CA ILE A 343 -16.93 -22.09 -6.80
C ILE A 343 -17.24 -23.36 -6.02
N SER A 344 -18.53 -23.69 -5.87
CA SER A 344 -18.99 -24.85 -5.11
C SER A 344 -20.17 -25.54 -5.79
N GLY A 345 -20.34 -26.85 -5.55
CA GLY A 345 -21.52 -27.59 -6.00
C GLY A 345 -22.77 -27.18 -5.21
N GLY A 346 -22.65 -27.09 -3.88
CA GLY A 346 -23.74 -26.72 -2.98
C GLY A 346 -23.24 -25.98 -1.75
N MET A 347 -23.92 -24.89 -1.41
CA MET A 347 -23.58 -24.04 -0.26
C MET A 347 -24.84 -23.57 0.47
N GLY A 348 -24.86 -23.70 1.80
CA GLY A 348 -25.96 -23.18 2.62
C GLY A 348 -26.00 -21.64 2.66
N ALA A 349 -27.20 -21.07 2.78
CA ALA A 349 -27.43 -19.62 2.75
C ALA A 349 -26.57 -18.81 3.74
N LYS A 350 -26.33 -19.37 4.94
CA LYS A 350 -25.48 -18.76 5.97
C LYS A 350 -24.02 -18.64 5.54
N ALA A 351 -23.47 -19.65 4.87
CA ALA A 351 -22.09 -19.62 4.37
C ALA A 351 -21.96 -18.64 3.20
N LYS A 352 -22.95 -18.61 2.31
CA LYS A 352 -23.00 -17.64 1.20
C LYS A 352 -22.99 -16.19 1.71
N SER A 353 -23.86 -15.87 2.67
CA SER A 353 -23.91 -14.54 3.27
C SER A 353 -22.61 -14.15 3.96
N LEU A 354 -21.92 -15.10 4.60
CA LEU A 354 -20.61 -14.85 5.21
C LEU A 354 -19.53 -14.57 4.15
N PHE A 355 -19.52 -15.27 3.02
CA PHE A 355 -18.56 -14.97 1.95
C PHE A 355 -18.79 -13.58 1.37
N GLU A 356 -20.05 -13.24 1.07
CA GLU A 356 -20.42 -11.92 0.55
C GLU A 356 -20.05 -10.80 1.54
N SER A 357 -20.20 -11.02 2.85
CA SER A 357 -19.78 -10.05 3.87
C SER A 357 -18.26 -9.84 3.94
N HIS A 358 -17.47 -10.77 3.42
CA HIS A 358 -16.01 -10.66 3.30
C HIS A 358 -15.56 -10.29 1.88
N GLY A 359 -16.50 -9.88 1.01
CA GLY A 359 -16.18 -9.46 -0.36
C GLY A 359 -15.82 -10.61 -1.31
N VAL A 360 -16.12 -11.85 -0.94
CA VAL A 360 -15.86 -13.05 -1.76
C VAL A 360 -17.10 -13.34 -2.61
N ARG A 361 -16.92 -13.39 -3.93
CA ARG A 361 -18.00 -13.75 -4.87
C ARG A 361 -18.26 -15.25 -4.81
N VAL A 362 -19.51 -15.64 -4.63
CA VAL A 362 -19.91 -17.04 -4.53
C VAL A 362 -20.59 -17.52 -5.81
N VAL A 363 -20.15 -18.67 -6.32
CA VAL A 363 -20.76 -19.41 -7.43
C VAL A 363 -21.16 -20.79 -6.89
N VAL A 364 -22.46 -21.12 -6.98
CA VAL A 364 -23.02 -22.40 -6.53
C VAL A 364 -23.61 -23.17 -7.71
N GLY A 365 -23.85 -24.48 -7.54
CA GLY A 365 -24.42 -25.33 -8.58
C GLY A 365 -23.43 -25.76 -9.65
N ALA A 366 -22.13 -25.59 -9.42
CA ALA A 366 -21.12 -26.05 -10.38
C ALA A 366 -21.06 -27.58 -10.44
N ALA A 367 -20.81 -28.13 -11.63
CA ALA A 367 -20.69 -29.57 -11.84
C ALA A 367 -19.44 -30.14 -11.15
N ASN A 368 -19.49 -31.43 -10.82
CA ASN A 368 -18.36 -32.16 -10.23
C ASN A 368 -17.25 -32.37 -11.29
N GLU A 369 -16.41 -31.35 -11.45
CA GLU A 369 -15.28 -31.33 -12.38
C GLU A 369 -13.98 -30.89 -11.68
N SER A 370 -12.87 -30.98 -12.41
CA SER A 370 -11.58 -30.50 -11.92
C SER A 370 -11.60 -28.98 -11.68
N PRO A 371 -10.92 -28.47 -10.64
CA PRO A 371 -10.80 -27.04 -10.37
C PRO A 371 -10.34 -26.20 -11.57
N HIS A 372 -9.41 -26.73 -12.37
CA HIS A 372 -8.87 -26.03 -13.54
C HIS A 372 -9.93 -25.83 -14.63
N LEU A 373 -10.77 -26.83 -14.89
CA LEU A 373 -11.87 -26.72 -15.86
C LEU A 373 -12.94 -25.75 -15.38
N LEU A 374 -13.29 -25.81 -14.09
CA LEU A 374 -14.27 -24.91 -13.48
C LEU A 374 -13.84 -23.45 -13.55
N VAL A 375 -12.57 -23.18 -13.22
CA VAL A 375 -11.98 -21.85 -13.34
C VAL A 375 -11.95 -21.42 -14.81
N GLY A 376 -11.47 -22.27 -15.73
CA GLY A 376 -11.48 -21.97 -17.16
C GLY A 376 -12.87 -21.62 -17.70
N ALA A 377 -13.88 -22.42 -17.35
CA ALA A 377 -15.27 -22.18 -17.74
C ALA A 377 -15.83 -20.88 -17.13
N PHE A 378 -15.46 -20.56 -15.89
CA PHE A 378 -15.86 -19.30 -15.26
C PHE A 378 -15.26 -18.10 -16.00
N LEU A 379 -13.97 -18.14 -16.30
CA LEU A 379 -13.26 -17.05 -16.99
C LEU A 379 -13.79 -16.81 -18.40
N ASN A 380 -14.21 -17.88 -19.08
CA ASN A 380 -14.80 -17.83 -20.42
C ASN A 380 -16.31 -17.51 -20.42
N GLY A 381 -16.93 -17.38 -19.24
CA GLY A 381 -18.38 -17.16 -19.12
C GLY A 381 -19.24 -18.36 -19.55
N THR A 382 -18.65 -19.55 -19.66
CA THR A 382 -19.32 -20.78 -20.09
C THR A 382 -19.65 -21.73 -18.92
N LEU A 383 -19.34 -21.33 -17.68
CA LEU A 383 -19.64 -22.15 -16.51
C LEU A 383 -21.15 -22.30 -16.34
N VAL A 384 -21.64 -23.52 -16.53
CA VAL A 384 -23.04 -23.88 -16.30
C VAL A 384 -23.24 -24.16 -14.81
N THR A 385 -24.14 -23.40 -14.18
CA THR A 385 -24.54 -23.60 -12.79
C THR A 385 -25.94 -24.20 -12.73
N GLY A 386 -26.08 -25.33 -12.06
CA GLY A 386 -27.36 -25.98 -11.76
C GLY A 386 -28.01 -25.48 -10.46
N ILE A 387 -28.98 -26.25 -9.97
CA ILE A 387 -29.64 -26.01 -8.68
C ILE A 387 -28.61 -26.18 -7.55
N ASN A 388 -28.65 -25.31 -6.55
CA ASN A 388 -27.79 -25.40 -5.37
C ASN A 388 -28.04 -26.74 -4.66
N ALA A 389 -27.03 -27.59 -4.55
CA ALA A 389 -27.18 -28.93 -3.95
C ALA A 389 -27.53 -28.90 -2.43
N CYS A 390 -27.59 -27.72 -1.82
CA CYS A 390 -28.03 -27.49 -0.45
C CYS A 390 -29.41 -26.82 -0.32
N ASP A 391 -30.10 -26.51 -1.42
CA ASP A 391 -31.50 -26.08 -1.38
C ASP A 391 -32.36 -27.34 -1.21
N HIS A 392 -32.61 -27.71 0.06
CA HIS A 392 -33.61 -28.71 0.44
C HIS A 392 -34.95 -28.06 0.73
#